data_AF-A0A0R1LSG8-F1
#
_entry.id   AF-A0A0R1LSG8-F1
#
_cell.length_a   1.000
_cell.length_b   1.000
_cell.length_c   1.000
_cell.angle_alpha   90.00
_cell.angle_beta   90.00
_cell.angle_gamma   90.00
#
_symmetry.space_group_name_H-M   'P 1'
#
loop_
_entity.id
_entity.type
_entity.pdbx_description
1 polymer ?
#
loop_
_entity_poly.entity_id
_entity_poly.type
_entity_poly.pdbx_seq_one_letter_code
_entity_poly.pdbx_strand_id
1 'polypeptide(L)'
;MKKAIITGIALGTFALSTGLMTQSANASTAYRTLTTKSYASTTPAYHAKNAAKSVYLWNSTITKKLHNLKNYPKTTWYVQKSVKLTNGKKTGIFYYVQNKHNSANGYVWRGYLSKGKFTSTVTSSTTTNAVPRNYSFDANATDAGPVPYMVKPGVKSGYIWNYSHTKKLYNIKNLASSNWYVNYASTKKYGQKTAVYYRVISNSGHVKGLIWSGYLTRLMAKAPSEFTTQSNFETYMKTARSQRFARQVMKLFPNAKLSLDLSQITQNVDSNNPLKTKKYTDVINIGDLKPADKTSELTSISAKTGVNMAGKTITPRVKYIESVLNDNGLTQKKRPTMSDYYLGIYIPDDAQVMSDFPKGFTFSSPYPMAKEDHGMTSTVQIFIAKLK
;
A
#
# COMPACT_ATOMS: atom_id res chain seq x y z
N MET A 1 28.34 -7.65 -67.98
CA MET A 1 27.55 -7.98 -69.20
C MET A 1 26.57 -9.09 -68.86
N LYS A 2 25.30 -8.90 -69.22
CA LYS A 2 24.20 -9.85 -69.04
C LYS A 2 24.46 -11.13 -69.86
N LYS A 3 24.06 -12.30 -69.35
CA LYS A 3 23.21 -13.26 -70.06
C LYS A 3 22.72 -14.37 -69.12
N ALA A 4 21.41 -14.41 -69.00
CA ALA A 4 20.57 -15.54 -68.60
C ALA A 4 20.53 -16.55 -69.79
N ILE A 5 20.02 -17.79 -69.79
CA ILE A 5 19.03 -18.55 -68.99
C ILE A 5 18.97 -20.00 -69.60
N ILE A 6 18.69 -21.04 -68.78
CA ILE A 6 17.88 -22.30 -69.00
C ILE A 6 18.44 -23.36 -70.01
N THR A 7 18.50 -24.69 -69.78
CA THR A 7 17.42 -25.67 -69.49
C THR A 7 17.95 -27.09 -69.20
N GLY A 8 17.22 -27.87 -68.39
CA GLY A 8 17.21 -29.37 -68.33
C GLY A 8 17.09 -29.90 -66.89
N ILE A 9 15.90 -30.18 -66.31
CA ILE A 9 15.06 -31.40 -66.43
C ILE A 9 15.92 -32.67 -66.19
N ALA A 10 15.70 -33.59 -65.23
CA ALA A 10 14.61 -33.91 -64.31
C ALA A 10 15.04 -35.03 -63.31
N LEU A 11 14.25 -35.15 -62.23
CA LEU A 11 13.84 -36.39 -61.51
C LEU A 11 14.89 -37.25 -60.77
N GLY A 12 14.59 -37.55 -59.50
CA GLY A 12 14.86 -38.90 -58.96
C GLY A 12 15.35 -39.02 -57.52
N THR A 13 14.40 -38.99 -56.58
CA THR A 13 14.35 -39.82 -55.35
C THR A 13 15.42 -39.68 -54.26
N PHE A 14 14.94 -39.13 -53.13
CA PHE A 14 15.42 -39.27 -51.77
C PHE A 14 15.57 -40.75 -51.34
N ALA A 15 16.73 -41.13 -50.82
CA ALA A 15 16.90 -42.32 -49.98
C ALA A 15 17.56 -41.91 -48.65
N LEU A 16 16.73 -41.80 -47.62
CA LEU A 16 17.12 -41.67 -46.22
C LEU A 16 17.63 -43.03 -45.71
N SER A 17 18.94 -43.16 -45.48
CA SER A 17 19.49 -44.25 -44.69
C SER A 17 19.45 -43.89 -43.21
N THR A 18 18.69 -44.67 -42.45
CA THR A 18 18.44 -44.59 -41.01
C THR A 18 19.66 -44.94 -40.16
N GLY A 19 20.19 -43.95 -39.43
CA GLY A 19 21.02 -44.18 -38.24
C GLY A 19 20.16 -44.02 -36.98
N LEU A 20 19.65 -45.13 -36.44
CA LEU A 20 18.96 -45.15 -35.14
C LEU A 20 20.01 -45.12 -34.02
N MET A 21 20.43 -43.92 -33.61
CA MET A 21 20.97 -43.71 -32.27
C MET A 21 19.78 -43.56 -31.32
N THR A 22 19.46 -44.62 -30.57
CA THR A 22 18.51 -44.53 -29.46
C THR A 22 19.13 -43.66 -28.38
N GLN A 23 18.69 -42.39 -28.34
CA GLN A 23 18.98 -41.52 -27.22
C GLN A 23 18.26 -42.10 -26.00
N SER A 24 19.00 -42.76 -25.10
CA SER A 24 18.45 -43.27 -23.85
C SER A 24 17.87 -42.09 -23.07
N ALA A 25 16.54 -41.98 -23.04
CA ALA A 25 15.87 -41.07 -22.13
C ALA A 25 16.15 -41.56 -20.72
N ASN A 26 17.09 -40.92 -20.02
CA ASN A 26 17.29 -41.14 -18.60
C ASN A 26 15.98 -40.80 -17.87
N ALA A 27 15.20 -41.82 -17.52
CA ALA A 27 14.01 -41.63 -16.70
C ALA A 27 14.44 -40.98 -15.38
N SER A 28 13.83 -39.84 -15.04
CA SER A 28 14.08 -39.17 -13.76
C SER A 28 13.75 -40.14 -12.63
N THR A 29 14.77 -40.62 -11.91
CA THR A 29 14.61 -41.52 -10.77
C THR A 29 13.61 -40.93 -9.78
N ALA A 30 12.65 -41.75 -9.34
CA ALA A 30 11.66 -41.37 -8.34
C ALA A 30 12.36 -40.85 -7.07
N TYR A 31 11.79 -39.82 -6.46
CA TYR A 31 12.27 -39.33 -5.19
C TYR A 31 11.88 -40.30 -4.06
N ARG A 32 12.79 -40.52 -3.12
CA ARG A 32 12.56 -41.24 -1.86
C ARG A 32 12.70 -40.32 -0.66
N THR A 33 11.99 -40.65 0.41
CA THR A 33 12.02 -39.91 1.68
C THR A 33 13.22 -40.33 2.51
N LEU A 34 14.02 -39.36 2.94
CA LEU A 34 15.11 -39.55 3.89
C LEU A 34 14.63 -39.33 5.33
N THR A 35 13.96 -38.21 5.57
CA THR A 35 13.46 -37.85 6.90
C THR A 35 12.11 -37.17 6.81
N THR A 36 11.30 -37.35 7.85
CA THR A 36 9.97 -36.74 7.98
C THR A 36 9.86 -36.02 9.32
N LYS A 37 9.30 -34.82 9.30
CA LYS A 37 8.88 -34.07 10.48
C LYS A 37 7.36 -33.86 10.40
N SER A 38 6.64 -34.35 11.40
CA SER A 38 5.18 -34.16 11.51
C SER A 38 4.83 -32.77 12.02
N TYR A 39 3.71 -32.23 11.54
CA TYR A 39 3.06 -31.02 12.04
C TYR A 39 1.58 -31.27 12.41
N ALA A 40 1.20 -32.52 12.67
CA ALA A 40 -0.19 -32.91 12.94
C ALA A 40 -0.87 -32.08 14.05
N SER A 41 -0.12 -31.62 15.06
CA SER A 41 -0.65 -30.82 16.17
C SER A 41 -0.76 -29.31 15.91
N THR A 42 -0.07 -28.77 14.90
CA THR A 42 0.06 -27.31 14.71
C THR A 42 -0.37 -26.81 13.34
N THR A 43 -0.36 -27.69 12.33
CA THR A 43 -0.77 -27.45 10.94
C THR A 43 -0.48 -26.02 10.43
N PRO A 44 0.79 -25.58 10.45
CA PRO A 44 1.10 -24.18 10.21
C PRO A 44 0.64 -23.74 8.81
N ALA A 45 0.07 -22.55 8.76
CA ALA A 45 -0.50 -21.98 7.54
C ALA A 45 0.57 -21.29 6.69
N TYR A 46 0.46 -21.48 5.37
CA TYR A 46 1.32 -20.89 4.34
C TYR A 46 0.47 -20.42 3.14
N HIS A 47 1.06 -19.63 2.27
CA HIS A 47 0.51 -19.27 0.97
C HIS A 47 1.60 -19.28 -0.12
N ALA A 48 1.21 -19.31 -1.39
CA ALA A 48 2.16 -19.27 -2.50
C ALA A 48 2.93 -17.94 -2.51
N LYS A 49 4.27 -18.00 -2.59
CA LYS A 49 5.12 -16.80 -2.65
C LYS A 49 4.85 -15.94 -3.90
N ASN A 50 4.49 -16.58 -5.02
CA ASN A 50 4.04 -15.92 -6.23
C ASN A 50 2.85 -16.70 -6.80
N ALA A 51 1.65 -16.11 -6.73
CA ALA A 51 0.41 -16.74 -7.15
C ALA A 51 0.29 -16.97 -8.68
N ALA A 52 1.05 -16.24 -9.50
CA ALA A 52 1.03 -16.40 -10.96
C ALA A 52 2.06 -17.42 -11.48
N LYS A 53 3.05 -17.77 -10.65
CA LYS A 53 4.11 -18.71 -11.03
C LYS A 53 3.57 -20.14 -11.07
N SER A 54 3.81 -20.84 -12.17
CA SER A 54 3.50 -22.26 -12.31
C SER A 54 4.35 -23.10 -11.35
N VAL A 55 3.75 -23.60 -10.27
CA VAL A 55 4.38 -24.43 -9.25
C VAL A 55 3.46 -25.60 -8.95
N TYR A 56 3.96 -26.83 -9.06
CA TYR A 56 3.14 -28.02 -8.91
C TYR A 56 3.15 -28.58 -7.49
N LEU A 57 2.00 -29.10 -7.05
CA LEU A 57 1.91 -30.11 -6.01
C LEU A 57 2.09 -31.47 -6.66
N TRP A 58 2.95 -32.29 -6.09
CA TRP A 58 3.32 -33.60 -6.61
C TRP A 58 2.84 -34.73 -5.71
N ASN A 59 2.81 -35.95 -6.25
CA ASN A 59 2.72 -37.17 -5.45
C ASN A 59 3.99 -37.37 -4.59
N SER A 60 3.97 -38.34 -3.67
CA SER A 60 5.06 -38.61 -2.71
C SER A 60 6.41 -38.93 -3.36
N THR A 61 6.41 -39.44 -4.59
CA THR A 61 7.62 -39.80 -5.34
C THR A 61 8.06 -38.74 -6.35
N ILE A 62 7.35 -37.61 -6.43
CA ILE A 62 7.63 -36.49 -7.34
C ILE A 62 7.66 -36.94 -8.82
N THR A 63 6.87 -37.95 -9.18
CA THR A 63 6.74 -38.45 -10.56
C THR A 63 5.47 -37.96 -11.25
N LYS A 64 4.44 -37.59 -10.48
CA LYS A 64 3.15 -37.15 -10.99
C LYS A 64 2.76 -35.78 -10.43
N LYS A 65 2.43 -34.85 -11.32
CA LYS A 65 1.82 -33.55 -10.98
C LYS A 65 0.36 -33.78 -10.61
N LEU A 66 -0.05 -33.36 -9.42
CA LEU A 66 -1.43 -33.49 -8.92
C LEU A 66 -2.20 -32.18 -9.11
N HIS A 67 -1.61 -31.07 -8.66
CA HIS A 67 -2.21 -29.74 -8.74
C HIS A 67 -1.16 -28.71 -9.14
N ASN A 68 -1.61 -27.52 -9.53
CA ASN A 68 -0.73 -26.38 -9.74
C ASN A 68 -1.19 -25.21 -8.88
N LEU A 69 -0.29 -24.69 -8.03
CA LEU A 69 -0.55 -23.57 -7.13
C LEU A 69 -1.07 -22.33 -7.84
N LYS A 70 -0.73 -22.12 -9.12
CA LYS A 70 -1.25 -21.00 -9.92
C LYS A 70 -2.78 -21.02 -10.07
N ASN A 71 -3.40 -22.20 -9.98
CA ASN A 71 -4.85 -22.38 -10.03
C ASN A 71 -5.51 -22.17 -8.64
N TYR A 72 -4.71 -21.92 -7.61
CA TYR A 72 -5.13 -21.71 -6.22
C TYR A 72 -4.52 -20.41 -5.67
N PRO A 73 -4.66 -19.26 -6.37
CA PRO A 73 -3.93 -18.03 -6.06
C PRO A 73 -4.34 -17.39 -4.73
N LYS A 74 -5.54 -17.73 -4.23
CA LYS A 74 -6.14 -17.20 -3.00
C LYS A 74 -6.22 -18.25 -1.88
N THR A 75 -5.37 -19.28 -1.93
CA THR A 75 -5.48 -20.43 -1.05
C THR A 75 -4.47 -20.39 0.08
N THR A 76 -4.96 -20.58 1.31
CA THR A 76 -4.12 -20.94 2.46
C THR A 76 -3.85 -22.45 2.42
N TRP A 77 -2.58 -22.80 2.51
CA TRP A 77 -2.06 -24.16 2.54
C TRP A 77 -1.65 -24.52 3.96
N TYR A 78 -2.22 -25.60 4.49
CA TYR A 78 -1.90 -26.12 5.82
C TYR A 78 -0.88 -27.24 5.70
N VAL A 79 0.33 -27.02 6.24
CA VAL A 79 1.41 -28.00 6.19
C VAL A 79 1.15 -29.10 7.21
N GLN A 80 1.06 -30.36 6.76
CA GLN A 80 0.87 -31.51 7.66
C GLN A 80 2.19 -32.18 8.05
N LYS A 81 3.18 -32.14 7.14
CA LYS A 81 4.53 -32.65 7.38
C LYS A 81 5.55 -31.99 6.46
N SER A 82 6.80 -31.97 6.90
CA SER A 82 7.97 -31.65 6.07
C SER A 82 8.77 -32.91 5.82
N VAL A 83 9.16 -33.16 4.59
CA VAL A 83 9.97 -34.32 4.18
C VAL A 83 11.24 -33.87 3.47
N LYS A 84 12.36 -34.51 3.78
CA LYS A 84 13.60 -34.38 3.01
C LYS A 84 13.56 -35.46 1.93
N LEU A 85 13.40 -35.07 0.68
CA LEU A 85 13.33 -35.99 -0.47
C LEU A 85 14.64 -35.95 -1.25
N THR A 86 15.07 -37.10 -1.77
CA THR A 86 16.20 -37.21 -2.71
C THR A 86 15.91 -38.19 -3.84
N ASN A 87 16.46 -37.93 -5.03
CA ASN A 87 16.52 -38.90 -6.13
C ASN A 87 17.94 -39.46 -6.34
N GLY A 88 18.80 -39.33 -5.34
CA GLY A 88 20.23 -39.69 -5.41
C GLY A 88 21.13 -38.59 -5.98
N LYS A 89 20.59 -37.69 -6.83
CA LYS A 89 21.35 -36.57 -7.41
C LYS A 89 20.98 -35.21 -6.81
N LYS A 90 19.70 -35.02 -6.48
CA LYS A 90 19.17 -33.77 -5.93
C LYS A 90 18.42 -34.06 -4.64
N THR A 91 18.69 -33.24 -3.63
CA THR A 91 18.04 -33.34 -2.32
C THR A 91 17.35 -32.03 -1.98
N GLY A 92 16.14 -32.09 -1.43
CA GLY A 92 15.36 -30.90 -1.09
C GLY A 92 14.37 -31.15 0.04
N ILE A 93 13.94 -30.05 0.67
CA ILE A 93 12.89 -30.09 1.69
C ILE A 93 11.56 -29.71 1.04
N PHE A 94 10.60 -30.62 1.16
CA PHE A 94 9.25 -30.48 0.64
C PHE A 94 8.26 -30.44 1.79
N TYR A 95 7.22 -29.63 1.65
CA TYR A 95 6.05 -29.67 2.51
C TYR A 95 4.96 -30.50 1.85
N TYR A 96 4.35 -31.39 2.62
CA TYR A 96 3.04 -31.91 2.28
C TYR A 96 2.00 -30.93 2.79
N VAL A 97 1.22 -30.38 1.86
CA VAL A 97 0.21 -29.36 2.12
C VAL A 97 -1.17 -29.85 1.73
N GLN A 98 -2.18 -29.33 2.40
CA GLN A 98 -3.58 -29.47 2.00
C GLN A 98 -4.30 -28.13 2.13
N ASN A 99 -5.29 -27.88 1.28
CA ASN A 99 -6.21 -26.76 1.48
C ASN A 99 -7.20 -27.08 2.62
N LYS A 100 -7.99 -26.07 3.03
CA LYS A 100 -8.95 -26.20 4.15
C LYS A 100 -9.89 -27.41 4.04
N HIS A 101 -10.33 -27.73 2.82
CA HIS A 101 -11.29 -28.79 2.53
C HIS A 101 -10.63 -30.10 2.07
N ASN A 102 -9.30 -30.19 2.10
CA ASN A 102 -8.51 -31.33 1.60
C ASN A 102 -8.81 -31.77 0.14
N SER A 103 -9.47 -30.91 -0.67
CA SER A 103 -9.76 -31.17 -2.07
C SER A 103 -8.55 -30.94 -3.00
N ALA A 104 -7.50 -30.29 -2.49
CA ALA A 104 -6.20 -30.20 -3.15
C ALA A 104 -5.10 -30.42 -2.12
N ASN A 105 -4.23 -31.38 -2.40
CA ASN A 105 -3.11 -31.74 -1.52
C ASN A 105 -1.91 -32.28 -2.32
N GLY A 106 -0.75 -32.34 -1.67
CA GLY A 106 0.45 -32.93 -2.26
C GLY A 106 1.75 -32.28 -1.77
N TYR A 107 2.86 -32.70 -2.38
CA TYR A 107 4.20 -32.27 -2.00
C TYR A 107 4.66 -31.07 -2.85
N VAL A 108 5.19 -30.04 -2.19
CA VAL A 108 5.77 -28.87 -2.84
C VAL A 108 7.07 -28.46 -2.16
N TRP A 109 8.03 -28.00 -2.96
CA TRP A 109 9.29 -27.50 -2.43
C TRP A 109 9.06 -26.26 -1.54
N ARG A 110 9.63 -26.28 -0.33
CA ARG A 110 9.28 -25.31 0.73
C ARG A 110 9.45 -23.85 0.32
N GLY A 111 10.44 -23.52 -0.51
CA GLY A 111 10.76 -22.13 -0.83
C GLY A 111 9.82 -21.49 -1.86
N TYR A 112 8.84 -22.23 -2.40
CA TYR A 112 7.72 -21.67 -3.15
C TYR A 112 6.60 -21.14 -2.24
N LEU A 113 6.70 -21.34 -0.93
CA LEU A 113 5.70 -20.92 0.04
C LEU A 113 6.25 -19.82 0.96
N SER A 114 5.35 -18.95 1.40
CA SER A 114 5.57 -17.94 2.43
C SER A 114 4.73 -18.29 3.66
N LYS A 115 5.30 -18.17 4.86
CA LYS A 115 4.61 -18.50 6.12
C LYS A 115 3.49 -17.48 6.38
N GLY A 116 2.36 -17.97 6.89
CA GLY A 116 1.16 -17.19 7.21
C GLY A 116 -0.04 -17.61 6.35
N LYS A 117 -1.25 -17.43 6.89
CA LYS A 117 -2.50 -17.60 6.12
C LYS A 117 -2.46 -16.68 4.91
N PHE A 118 -3.04 -17.13 3.79
CA PHE A 118 -3.39 -16.21 2.73
C PHE A 118 -4.36 -15.18 3.32
N THR A 119 -3.87 -13.98 3.53
CA THR A 119 -4.73 -12.82 3.68
C THR A 119 -5.00 -12.34 2.27
N SER A 120 -6.27 -12.15 1.93
CA SER A 120 -6.56 -11.27 0.80
C SER A 120 -6.04 -9.90 1.22
N THR A 121 -4.78 -9.58 0.91
CA THR A 121 -4.56 -8.23 0.41
C THR A 121 -5.59 -8.11 -0.69
N VAL A 122 -6.55 -7.22 -0.49
CA VAL A 122 -7.44 -6.79 -1.55
C VAL A 122 -6.53 -6.13 -2.59
N THR A 123 -5.81 -6.95 -3.33
CA THR A 123 -5.35 -6.63 -4.65
C THR A 123 -6.62 -6.80 -5.44
N SER A 124 -7.29 -5.67 -5.64
CA SER A 124 -8.38 -5.51 -6.58
C SER A 124 -8.14 -6.44 -7.76
N SER A 125 -9.17 -7.17 -8.14
CA SER A 125 -9.26 -7.70 -9.49
C SER A 125 -8.79 -6.59 -10.43
N THR A 126 -7.60 -6.74 -11.02
CA THR A 126 -7.27 -6.05 -12.25
C THR A 126 -8.15 -6.70 -13.31
N THR A 127 -9.43 -6.33 -13.32
CA THR A 127 -10.09 -6.07 -14.58
C THR A 127 -9.15 -5.12 -15.31
N THR A 128 -8.80 -5.49 -16.53
CA THR A 128 -8.12 -4.61 -17.47
C THR A 128 -8.83 -3.26 -17.43
N ASN A 129 -8.18 -2.25 -16.81
CA ASN A 129 -8.68 -0.88 -16.73
C ASN A 129 -8.69 -0.28 -18.13
N ALA A 130 -9.65 -0.69 -18.97
CA ALA A 130 -9.99 0.05 -20.16
C ALA A 130 -10.44 1.43 -19.66
N VAL A 131 -9.69 2.47 -20.02
CA VAL A 131 -10.08 3.86 -19.75
C VAL A 131 -11.47 4.07 -20.37
N PRO A 132 -12.52 4.40 -19.60
CA PRO A 132 -13.82 4.66 -20.19
C PRO A 132 -13.67 5.79 -21.22
N ARG A 133 -14.21 5.59 -22.43
CA ARG A 133 -13.97 6.47 -23.59
C ARG A 133 -14.27 7.95 -23.28
N ASN A 134 -15.25 8.18 -22.39
CA ASN A 134 -15.74 9.49 -21.95
C ASN A 134 -15.54 9.74 -20.45
N TYR A 135 -14.52 9.14 -19.83
CA TYR A 135 -14.26 9.40 -18.41
C TYR A 135 -13.94 10.89 -18.17
N SER A 136 -14.68 11.47 -17.23
CA SER A 136 -14.41 12.78 -16.64
C SER A 136 -14.71 12.80 -15.15
N PHE A 137 -14.03 13.68 -14.45
CA PHE A 137 -14.26 13.99 -13.04
C PHE A 137 -14.19 15.50 -12.87
N ASP A 138 -15.12 16.05 -12.09
CA ASP A 138 -15.17 17.45 -11.68
C ASP A 138 -15.46 17.49 -10.18
N ALA A 139 -14.47 17.86 -9.38
CA ALA A 139 -14.57 17.93 -7.93
C ALA A 139 -15.73 18.84 -7.46
N ASN A 140 -16.06 19.89 -8.21
CA ASN A 140 -17.12 20.82 -7.84
C ASN A 140 -18.52 20.25 -8.09
N ALA A 141 -18.63 19.22 -8.93
CA ALA A 141 -19.88 18.54 -9.23
C ALA A 141 -20.09 17.30 -8.33
N THR A 142 -19.29 17.14 -7.27
CA THR A 142 -19.27 15.95 -6.42
C THR A 142 -19.18 16.34 -4.96
N ASP A 143 -19.80 15.56 -4.08
CA ASP A 143 -19.67 15.72 -2.62
C ASP A 143 -18.24 15.41 -2.13
N ALA A 144 -17.42 14.79 -2.98
CA ALA A 144 -16.03 14.46 -2.70
C ALA A 144 -15.12 15.69 -2.63
N GLY A 145 -15.41 16.74 -3.40
CA GLY A 145 -14.45 17.84 -3.58
C GLY A 145 -13.10 17.36 -4.17
N PRO A 146 -12.00 18.13 -3.95
CA PRO A 146 -10.69 17.78 -4.48
C PRO A 146 -10.13 16.49 -3.86
N VAL A 147 -9.72 15.54 -4.71
CA VAL A 147 -9.24 14.24 -4.24
C VAL A 147 -7.72 14.26 -4.03
N PRO A 148 -7.20 13.83 -2.86
CA PRO A 148 -5.78 13.88 -2.55
C PRO A 148 -5.00 12.71 -3.15
N TYR A 149 -3.87 13.03 -3.78
CA TYR A 149 -2.96 12.10 -4.44
C TYR A 149 -1.51 12.36 -4.02
N MET A 150 -0.68 11.33 -4.16
CA MET A 150 0.78 11.41 -4.05
C MET A 150 1.43 10.86 -5.32
N VAL A 151 2.70 11.22 -5.53
CA VAL A 151 3.51 10.57 -6.57
C VAL A 151 3.63 9.08 -6.25
N LYS A 152 3.32 8.23 -7.23
CA LYS A 152 3.38 6.78 -7.07
C LYS A 152 4.82 6.34 -6.78
N PRO A 153 5.04 5.41 -5.82
CA PRO A 153 6.37 4.86 -5.58
C PRO A 153 7.00 4.29 -6.85
N GLY A 154 8.28 4.60 -7.08
CA GLY A 154 9.03 4.15 -8.25
C GLY A 154 8.95 5.06 -9.48
N VAL A 155 8.08 6.07 -9.49
CA VAL A 155 8.07 7.08 -10.56
C VAL A 155 9.26 8.01 -10.40
N LYS A 156 10.24 7.89 -11.30
CA LYS A 156 11.50 8.67 -11.26
C LYS A 156 11.43 10.01 -12.02
N SER A 157 10.49 10.16 -12.95
CA SER A 157 10.33 11.34 -13.79
C SER A 157 8.93 11.37 -14.41
N GLY A 158 8.41 12.57 -14.65
CA GLY A 158 7.10 12.83 -15.22
C GLY A 158 6.87 14.33 -15.26
N TYR A 159 6.07 14.80 -16.21
CA TYR A 159 5.90 16.23 -16.44
C TYR A 159 4.51 16.71 -16.07
N ILE A 160 4.47 17.90 -15.49
CA ILE A 160 3.29 18.73 -15.35
C ILE A 160 3.31 19.72 -16.51
N TRP A 161 2.21 19.76 -17.26
CA TRP A 161 2.05 20.59 -18.43
C TRP A 161 1.15 21.78 -18.14
N ASN A 162 1.23 22.83 -18.97
CA ASN A 162 0.18 23.84 -19.02
C ASN A 162 -1.15 23.21 -19.50
N TYR A 163 -2.27 23.93 -19.29
CA TYR A 163 -3.60 23.39 -19.62
C TYR A 163 -3.85 23.18 -21.12
N SER A 164 -3.18 23.95 -21.98
CA SER A 164 -3.18 23.69 -23.43
C SER A 164 -2.34 22.46 -23.82
N HIS A 165 -1.54 21.93 -22.88
CA HIS A 165 -0.65 20.79 -23.09
C HIS A 165 0.36 21.01 -24.22
N THR A 166 0.90 22.23 -24.30
CA THR A 166 1.92 22.63 -25.29
C THR A 166 3.29 22.83 -24.66
N LYS A 167 3.36 23.06 -23.34
CA LYS A 167 4.59 23.36 -22.61
C LYS A 167 4.70 22.53 -21.33
N LYS A 168 5.86 21.90 -21.13
CA LYS A 168 6.24 21.29 -19.85
C LYS A 168 6.59 22.41 -18.87
N LEU A 169 5.91 22.45 -17.73
CA LEU A 169 6.12 23.45 -16.69
C LEU A 169 7.07 22.94 -15.61
N TYR A 170 6.84 21.71 -15.14
CA TYR A 170 7.58 21.13 -14.02
C TYR A 170 7.84 19.65 -14.23
N ASN A 171 8.87 19.12 -13.55
CA ASN A 171 9.11 17.68 -13.45
C ASN A 171 8.85 17.19 -12.02
N ILE A 172 8.04 16.14 -11.87
CA ILE A 172 7.64 15.59 -10.57
C ILE A 172 8.81 15.03 -9.76
N LYS A 173 9.95 14.72 -10.38
CA LYS A 173 11.16 14.29 -9.66
C LYS A 173 11.63 15.33 -8.63
N ASN A 174 11.42 16.62 -8.94
CA ASN A 174 11.75 17.74 -8.06
C ASN A 174 10.63 18.04 -7.04
N LEU A 175 9.52 17.30 -7.11
CA LEU A 175 8.28 17.53 -6.34
C LEU A 175 7.77 16.22 -5.72
N ALA A 176 8.63 15.21 -5.53
CA ALA A 176 8.26 13.90 -5.01
C ALA A 176 7.70 13.98 -3.57
N SER A 177 8.02 15.06 -2.83
CA SER A 177 7.50 15.35 -1.50
C SER A 177 6.17 16.12 -1.48
N SER A 178 5.63 16.52 -2.64
CA SER A 178 4.34 17.22 -2.70
C SER A 178 3.16 16.25 -2.63
N ASN A 179 2.08 16.71 -2.02
CA ASN A 179 0.76 16.12 -2.20
C ASN A 179 0.04 16.90 -3.31
N TRP A 180 -0.87 16.23 -4.01
CA TRP A 180 -1.52 16.74 -5.21
C TRP A 180 -3.03 16.63 -5.07
N TYR A 181 -3.74 17.73 -5.25
CA TYR A 181 -5.19 17.75 -5.18
C TYR A 181 -5.76 17.75 -6.60
N VAL A 182 -6.41 16.65 -6.96
CA VAL A 182 -7.06 16.46 -8.26
C VAL A 182 -8.42 17.13 -8.21
N ASN A 183 -8.57 18.21 -8.96
CA ASN A 183 -9.83 18.96 -9.06
C ASN A 183 -10.64 18.52 -10.28
N TYR A 184 -9.95 18.14 -11.36
CA TYR A 184 -10.59 17.64 -12.56
C TYR A 184 -9.79 16.49 -13.14
N ALA A 185 -10.47 15.57 -13.80
CA ALA A 185 -9.84 14.57 -14.63
C ALA A 185 -10.61 14.40 -15.94
N SER A 186 -9.90 14.10 -17.03
CA SER A 186 -10.54 13.79 -18.29
C SER A 186 -9.66 12.89 -19.15
N THR A 187 -10.29 12.17 -20.08
CA THR A 187 -9.56 11.48 -21.14
C THR A 187 -8.96 12.47 -22.13
N LYS A 188 -7.79 12.13 -22.66
CA LYS A 188 -7.16 12.82 -23.78
C LYS A 188 -6.64 11.81 -24.79
N LYS A 189 -6.97 12.03 -26.06
CA LYS A 189 -6.56 11.17 -27.18
C LYS A 189 -5.26 11.66 -27.79
N TYR A 190 -4.39 10.72 -28.12
CA TYR A 190 -3.15 10.92 -28.86
C TYR A 190 -3.08 9.84 -29.95
N GLY A 191 -3.54 10.18 -31.16
CA GLY A 191 -3.79 9.20 -32.20
C GLY A 191 -4.78 8.14 -31.71
N GLN A 192 -4.39 6.86 -31.76
CA GLN A 192 -5.20 5.73 -31.30
C GLN A 192 -5.14 5.48 -29.78
N LYS A 193 -4.26 6.18 -29.04
CA LYS A 193 -4.09 5.98 -27.60
C LYS A 193 -4.92 6.96 -26.80
N THR A 194 -5.59 6.48 -25.75
CA THR A 194 -6.32 7.32 -24.78
C THR A 194 -5.60 7.26 -23.44
N ALA A 195 -5.38 8.42 -22.82
CA ALA A 195 -4.79 8.55 -21.49
C ALA A 195 -5.62 9.49 -20.62
N VAL A 196 -5.70 9.21 -19.33
CA VAL A 196 -6.35 10.11 -18.37
C VAL A 196 -5.34 11.14 -17.88
N TYR A 197 -5.74 12.40 -17.89
CA TYR A 197 -4.98 13.51 -17.32
C TYR A 197 -5.77 14.17 -16.20
N TYR A 198 -5.05 14.55 -15.15
CA TYR A 198 -5.59 15.29 -14.02
C TYR A 198 -5.20 16.76 -14.11
N ARG A 199 -6.14 17.65 -13.77
CA ARG A 199 -5.84 19.02 -13.38
C ARG A 199 -5.55 19.02 -11.88
N VAL A 200 -4.29 19.28 -11.54
CA VAL A 200 -3.81 19.23 -10.16
C VAL A 200 -3.36 20.59 -9.66
N ILE A 201 -3.46 20.77 -8.34
CA ILE A 201 -2.80 21.83 -7.58
C ILE A 201 -1.97 21.14 -6.50
N SER A 202 -0.71 21.54 -6.36
CA SER A 202 0.15 21.06 -5.28
C SER A 202 -0.33 21.58 -3.93
N ASN A 203 0.05 20.91 -2.87
CA ASN A 203 -0.26 21.33 -1.51
C ASN A 203 0.37 22.66 -1.05
N SER A 204 1.31 23.20 -1.82
CA SER A 204 1.81 24.57 -1.65
C SER A 204 0.93 25.64 -2.32
N GLY A 205 0.01 25.26 -3.20
CA GLY A 205 -0.74 26.17 -4.06
C GLY A 205 0.05 26.71 -5.28
N HIS A 206 1.39 26.64 -5.27
CA HIS A 206 2.23 27.28 -6.29
C HIS A 206 2.37 26.48 -7.59
N VAL A 207 2.32 25.15 -7.53
CA VAL A 207 2.43 24.29 -8.71
C VAL A 207 1.06 23.79 -9.12
N LYS A 208 0.65 24.09 -10.37
CA LYS A 208 -0.60 23.62 -10.97
C LYS A 208 -0.41 23.26 -12.44
N GLY A 209 -1.25 22.36 -12.95
CA GLY A 209 -1.24 22.00 -14.38
C GLY A 209 -1.86 20.64 -14.68
N LEU A 210 -1.59 20.14 -15.89
CA LEU A 210 -2.01 18.82 -16.34
C LEU A 210 -0.93 17.78 -16.04
N ILE A 211 -1.30 16.69 -15.39
CA ILE A 211 -0.42 15.56 -15.13
C ILE A 211 -1.07 14.26 -15.59
N TRP A 212 -0.27 13.36 -16.16
CA TRP A 212 -0.76 12.03 -16.52
C TRP A 212 -1.09 11.23 -15.25
N SER A 213 -2.29 10.64 -15.20
CA SER A 213 -2.81 9.93 -14.04
C SER A 213 -1.90 8.80 -13.55
N GLY A 214 -1.19 8.14 -14.47
CA GLY A 214 -0.32 7.01 -14.15
C GLY A 214 0.87 7.34 -13.25
N TYR A 215 1.24 8.63 -13.13
CA TYR A 215 2.28 9.09 -12.20
C TYR A 215 1.81 9.19 -10.75
N LEU A 216 0.51 9.23 -10.51
CA LEU A 216 -0.04 9.45 -9.18
C LEU A 216 -0.77 8.21 -8.65
N THR A 217 -0.98 8.19 -7.33
CA THR A 217 -1.86 7.25 -6.63
C THR A 217 -2.55 7.97 -5.47
N ARG A 218 -3.74 7.53 -5.07
CA ARG A 218 -4.50 8.18 -3.98
C ARG A 218 -3.64 8.27 -2.73
N LEU A 219 -3.72 9.41 -2.05
CA LEU A 219 -3.09 9.58 -0.74
C LEU A 219 -4.04 9.03 0.32
N MET A 220 -3.68 7.87 0.87
CA MET A 220 -4.48 7.17 1.87
C MET A 220 -3.87 7.29 3.27
N ALA A 221 -4.74 7.38 4.28
CA ALA A 221 -4.44 7.24 5.68
C ALA A 221 -5.29 6.14 6.31
N LYS A 222 -4.92 5.78 7.54
CA LYS A 222 -5.67 4.87 8.40
C LYS A 222 -5.94 5.54 9.74
N ALA A 223 -7.15 5.37 10.25
CA ALA A 223 -7.49 5.76 11.61
C ALA A 223 -6.86 4.80 12.63
N PRO A 224 -6.58 5.26 13.87
CA PRO A 224 -6.08 4.41 14.94
C PRO A 224 -6.94 3.15 15.19
N SER A 225 -8.27 3.26 15.07
CA SER A 225 -9.19 2.13 15.21
C SER A 225 -8.99 1.02 14.17
N GLU A 226 -8.28 1.26 13.08
CA GLU A 226 -7.96 0.25 12.06
C GLU A 226 -6.77 -0.65 12.43
N PHE A 227 -6.06 -0.33 13.53
CA PHE A 227 -4.91 -1.09 13.99
C PHE A 227 -5.28 -1.96 15.19
N THR A 228 -4.79 -3.21 15.18
CA THR A 228 -4.99 -4.15 16.30
C THR A 228 -3.74 -4.34 17.14
N THR A 229 -2.57 -3.88 16.67
CA THR A 229 -1.30 -4.05 17.36
C THR A 229 -0.48 -2.77 17.34
N GLN A 230 0.18 -2.49 18.47
CA GLN A 230 1.10 -1.36 18.64
C GLN A 230 2.19 -1.35 17.55
N SER A 231 2.81 -2.50 17.26
CA SER A 231 3.90 -2.59 16.27
C SER A 231 3.45 -2.22 14.84
N ASN A 232 2.24 -2.63 14.43
CA ASN A 232 1.70 -2.26 13.11
C ASN A 232 1.41 -0.75 13.04
N PHE A 233 0.87 -0.18 14.11
CA PHE A 233 0.63 1.26 14.21
C PHE A 233 1.94 2.05 14.14
N GLU A 234 2.95 1.68 14.92
CA GLU A 234 4.28 2.31 14.87
C GLU A 234 4.92 2.22 13.48
N THR A 235 4.82 1.06 12.83
CA THR A 235 5.33 0.86 11.47
C THR A 235 4.63 1.79 10.49
N TYR A 236 3.31 1.91 10.59
CA TYR A 236 2.52 2.84 9.79
C TYR A 236 2.94 4.30 10.04
N MET A 237 3.03 4.73 11.30
CA MET A 237 3.46 6.09 11.66
C MET A 237 4.86 6.43 11.12
N LYS A 238 5.77 5.45 11.11
CA LYS A 238 7.14 5.60 10.58
C LYS A 238 7.19 5.69 9.06
N THR A 239 6.37 4.92 8.35
CA THR A 239 6.56 4.66 6.91
C THR A 239 5.54 5.33 6.00
N ALA A 240 4.31 5.56 6.47
CA ALA A 240 3.23 6.05 5.62
C ALA A 240 3.46 7.49 5.16
N ARG A 241 3.03 7.78 3.93
CA ARG A 241 3.18 9.10 3.31
C ARG A 241 2.34 10.17 4.03
N SER A 242 1.11 9.83 4.41
CA SER A 242 0.20 10.71 5.16
C SER A 242 0.75 11.10 6.53
N GLN A 243 1.63 10.29 7.11
CA GLN A 243 2.12 10.50 8.47
C GLN A 243 3.35 11.43 8.57
N ARG A 244 3.69 12.16 7.51
CA ARG A 244 4.86 13.06 7.50
C ARG A 244 4.72 14.19 8.51
N PHE A 245 3.53 14.79 8.62
CA PHE A 245 3.28 15.84 9.59
C PHE A 245 3.28 15.28 11.01
N ALA A 246 2.55 14.19 11.25
CA ALA A 246 2.52 13.49 12.53
C ALA A 246 3.92 13.15 13.06
N ARG A 247 4.83 12.68 12.20
CA ARG A 247 6.22 12.41 12.58
C ARG A 247 6.98 13.64 13.06
N GLN A 248 6.69 14.84 12.55
CA GLN A 248 7.32 16.06 13.08
C GLN A 248 6.70 16.48 14.41
N VAL A 249 5.39 16.30 14.58
CA VAL A 249 4.72 16.54 15.86
C VAL A 249 5.27 15.61 16.95
N MET A 250 5.45 14.32 16.65
CA MET A 250 6.04 13.36 17.58
C MET A 250 7.45 13.77 18.05
N LYS A 251 8.25 14.40 17.19
CA LYS A 251 9.60 14.88 17.56
C LYS A 251 9.57 16.02 18.59
N LEU A 252 8.46 16.73 18.74
CA LEU A 252 8.32 17.75 19.78
C LEU A 252 8.28 17.12 21.18
N PHE A 253 7.97 15.83 21.30
CA PHE A 253 7.91 15.04 22.53
C PHE A 253 8.87 13.84 22.46
N PRO A 254 10.19 14.07 22.44
CA PRO A 254 11.18 13.07 22.03
C PRO A 254 11.23 11.82 22.93
N ASN A 255 10.84 11.94 24.20
CA ASN A 255 10.88 10.85 25.17
C ASN A 255 9.50 10.26 25.51
N ALA A 256 8.42 10.85 25.00
CA ALA A 256 7.08 10.31 25.18
C ALA A 256 6.87 9.07 24.30
N LYS A 257 6.17 8.06 24.82
CA LYS A 257 5.95 6.80 24.12
C LYS A 257 4.68 6.88 23.26
N LEU A 258 4.80 6.67 21.95
CA LEU A 258 3.63 6.55 21.08
C LEU A 258 2.72 5.40 21.58
N SER A 259 1.43 5.66 21.78
CA SER A 259 0.45 4.67 22.23
C SER A 259 -0.69 4.52 21.22
N LEU A 260 -0.85 3.32 20.67
CA LEU A 260 -2.02 2.98 19.86
C LEU A 260 -3.30 3.11 20.69
N ASP A 261 -3.29 2.59 21.91
CA ASP A 261 -4.45 2.59 22.81
C ASP A 261 -4.90 4.02 23.13
N LEU A 262 -3.97 4.93 23.46
CA LEU A 262 -4.30 6.33 23.68
C LEU A 262 -4.82 6.97 22.38
N SER A 263 -4.16 6.72 21.24
CA SER A 263 -4.60 7.23 19.93
C SER A 263 -6.02 6.76 19.57
N GLN A 264 -6.40 5.53 19.92
CA GLN A 264 -7.72 4.96 19.66
C GLN A 264 -8.80 5.58 20.52
N ILE A 265 -8.59 5.70 21.83
CA ILE A 265 -9.60 6.27 22.73
C ILE A 265 -9.77 7.78 22.53
N THR A 266 -8.76 8.45 21.99
CA THR A 266 -8.83 9.90 21.72
C THR A 266 -9.32 10.24 20.32
N GLN A 267 -9.37 9.28 19.37
CA GLN A 267 -9.55 9.55 17.94
C GLN A 267 -10.83 10.33 17.56
N ASN A 268 -11.84 10.30 18.43
CA ASN A 268 -13.15 10.94 18.25
C ASN A 268 -13.49 11.86 19.43
N VAL A 269 -12.48 12.32 20.19
CA VAL A 269 -12.72 13.23 21.31
C VAL A 269 -13.01 14.63 20.78
N ASP A 270 -14.12 15.20 21.22
CA ASP A 270 -14.59 16.55 20.91
C ASP A 270 -15.49 17.08 22.05
N SER A 271 -16.07 18.28 21.88
CA SER A 271 -16.95 18.90 22.87
C SER A 271 -18.20 18.09 23.22
N ASN A 272 -18.70 17.29 22.27
CA ASN A 272 -19.88 16.43 22.42
C ASN A 272 -19.50 15.02 22.87
N ASN A 273 -18.26 14.60 22.60
CA ASN A 273 -17.71 13.29 22.91
C ASN A 273 -16.46 13.44 23.80
N PRO A 274 -16.61 13.83 25.07
CA PRO A 274 -15.47 14.02 25.96
C PRO A 274 -14.74 12.70 26.23
N LEU A 275 -13.42 12.78 26.47
CA LEU A 275 -12.60 11.61 26.77
C LEU A 275 -13.07 10.92 28.06
N LYS A 276 -13.28 9.61 27.99
CA LYS A 276 -13.58 8.76 29.15
C LYS A 276 -12.54 7.67 29.26
N THR A 277 -11.71 7.72 30.30
CA THR A 277 -10.69 6.69 30.55
C THR A 277 -10.41 6.51 32.03
N LYS A 278 -10.18 5.26 32.45
CA LYS A 278 -9.69 4.89 33.79
C LYS A 278 -8.22 4.49 33.82
N LYS A 279 -7.62 4.34 32.63
CA LYS A 279 -6.26 3.82 32.42
C LYS A 279 -5.21 4.92 32.42
N TYR A 280 -5.60 6.14 32.07
CA TYR A 280 -4.71 7.29 31.98
C TYR A 280 -5.06 8.36 33.00
N THR A 281 -4.04 9.06 33.48
CA THR A 281 -4.09 10.24 34.35
C THR A 281 -3.28 11.37 33.68
N ASP A 282 -3.41 12.59 34.21
CA ASP A 282 -2.67 13.76 33.73
C ASP A 282 -2.84 13.98 32.22
N VAL A 283 -4.08 13.77 31.74
CA VAL A 283 -4.39 13.87 30.31
C VAL A 283 -4.38 15.34 29.90
N ILE A 284 -3.60 15.65 28.88
CA ILE A 284 -3.55 16.97 28.26
C ILE A 284 -3.98 16.81 26.80
N ASN A 285 -5.08 17.48 26.42
CA ASN A 285 -5.46 17.63 25.02
C ASN A 285 -4.60 18.73 24.39
N ILE A 286 -3.51 18.33 23.75
CA ILE A 286 -2.60 19.25 23.07
C ILE A 286 -3.31 19.94 21.90
N GLY A 287 -4.28 19.26 21.28
CA GLY A 287 -5.06 19.81 20.18
C GLY A 287 -5.83 21.08 20.54
N ASP A 288 -6.34 21.16 21.77
CA ASP A 288 -7.17 22.28 22.25
C ASP A 288 -6.34 23.48 22.75
N LEU A 289 -5.03 23.30 22.94
CA LEU A 289 -4.16 24.40 23.36
C LEU A 289 -4.14 25.50 22.29
N LYS A 290 -4.13 26.75 22.75
CA LYS A 290 -4.14 27.98 21.95
C LYS A 290 -3.08 28.98 22.44
N PRO A 291 -2.67 29.95 21.61
CA PRO A 291 -1.75 31.00 22.05
C PRO A 291 -2.31 31.72 23.28
N ALA A 292 -1.43 32.11 24.22
CA ALA A 292 -1.85 32.65 25.52
C ALA A 292 -2.68 33.94 25.40
N ASP A 293 -2.49 34.72 24.33
CA ASP A 293 -3.18 35.98 24.05
C ASP A 293 -4.50 35.79 23.26
N LYS A 294 -4.89 34.55 22.93
CA LYS A 294 -6.06 34.25 22.09
C LYS A 294 -7.11 33.45 22.85
N THR A 295 -8.37 33.86 22.68
CA THR A 295 -9.54 33.16 23.25
C THR A 295 -10.27 32.31 22.24
N SER A 296 -10.16 32.59 20.94
CA SER A 296 -10.89 31.89 19.86
C SER A 296 -10.43 30.45 19.66
N GLU A 297 -11.38 29.53 19.64
CA GLU A 297 -11.15 28.10 19.34
C GLU A 297 -10.57 27.85 17.94
N LEU A 298 -10.75 28.78 17.00
CA LEU A 298 -10.14 28.71 15.66
C LEU A 298 -8.61 28.88 15.68
N THR A 299 -8.06 29.29 16.82
CA THR A 299 -6.62 29.42 17.07
C THR A 299 -6.04 28.23 17.84
N SER A 300 -6.85 27.23 18.20
CA SER A 300 -6.31 25.99 18.77
C SER A 300 -5.36 25.31 17.79
N ILE A 301 -4.46 24.46 18.31
CA ILE A 301 -3.55 23.66 17.48
C ILE A 301 -4.35 22.84 16.45
N SER A 302 -5.43 22.19 16.89
CA SER A 302 -6.29 21.37 16.03
C SER A 302 -6.92 22.19 14.91
N ALA A 303 -7.58 23.31 15.24
CA ALA A 303 -8.25 24.14 14.24
C ALA A 303 -7.26 24.82 13.29
N LYS A 304 -6.17 25.37 13.81
CA LYS A 304 -5.21 26.10 12.97
C LYS A 304 -4.44 25.17 12.04
N THR A 305 -3.93 24.06 12.56
CA THR A 305 -3.06 23.17 11.78
C THR A 305 -3.80 22.09 11.03
N GLY A 306 -5.00 21.73 11.49
CA GLY A 306 -5.92 20.82 10.83
C GLY A 306 -6.73 21.52 9.75
N VAL A 307 -7.37 22.66 10.03
CA VAL A 307 -8.32 23.29 9.08
C VAL A 307 -7.66 24.43 8.28
N ASN A 308 -7.13 25.44 8.96
CA ASN A 308 -6.62 26.66 8.28
C ASN A 308 -5.32 26.44 7.48
N MET A 309 -4.53 25.48 7.93
CA MET A 309 -3.25 25.10 7.33
C MET A 309 -3.24 23.65 6.83
N ALA A 310 -4.41 23.02 6.71
CA ALA A 310 -4.59 21.69 6.15
C ALA A 310 -3.75 21.52 4.88
N GLY A 311 -2.96 20.45 4.81
CA GLY A 311 -2.19 20.12 3.62
C GLY A 311 -1.02 21.06 3.29
N LYS A 312 -0.95 22.26 3.88
CA LYS A 312 0.13 23.23 3.64
C LYS A 312 1.48 22.68 4.10
N THR A 313 2.54 23.39 3.74
CA THR A 313 3.92 23.03 4.12
C THR A 313 4.03 22.72 5.62
N ILE A 314 4.73 21.63 5.95
CA ILE A 314 4.80 21.10 7.33
C ILE A 314 5.53 22.06 8.28
N THR A 315 6.60 22.71 7.85
CA THR A 315 7.46 23.52 8.73
C THR A 315 6.71 24.65 9.45
N PRO A 316 5.93 25.53 8.77
CA PRO A 316 5.11 26.52 9.46
C PRO A 316 4.11 25.94 10.46
N ARG A 317 3.51 24.78 10.16
CA ARG A 317 2.53 24.13 11.05
C ARG A 317 3.20 23.61 12.31
N VAL A 318 4.39 23.01 12.20
CA VAL A 318 5.17 22.54 13.36
C VAL A 318 5.63 23.73 14.21
N LYS A 319 6.10 24.82 13.59
CA LYS A 319 6.46 26.05 14.31
C LYS A 319 5.28 26.63 15.09
N TYR A 320 4.08 26.59 14.52
CA TYR A 320 2.87 27.02 15.21
C TYR A 320 2.60 26.17 16.45
N ILE A 321 2.65 24.84 16.32
CA ILE A 321 2.49 23.90 17.44
C ILE A 321 3.52 24.19 18.53
N GLU A 322 4.79 24.34 18.15
CA GLU A 322 5.87 24.62 19.09
C GLU A 322 5.66 25.93 19.86
N SER A 323 5.24 27.00 19.19
CA SER A 323 4.91 28.28 19.84
C SER A 323 3.80 28.11 20.87
N VAL A 324 2.69 27.50 20.49
CA VAL A 324 1.54 27.29 21.38
C VAL A 324 1.91 26.39 22.56
N LEU A 325 2.71 25.35 22.34
CA LEU A 325 3.21 24.51 23.43
C LEU A 325 4.04 25.32 24.44
N ASN A 326 4.92 26.20 23.96
CA ASN A 326 5.74 27.05 24.83
C ASN A 326 4.88 28.03 25.65
N ASP A 327 3.89 28.67 25.03
CA ASP A 327 2.96 29.58 25.70
C ASP A 327 2.15 28.89 26.82
N ASN A 328 1.92 27.58 26.67
CA ASN A 328 1.18 26.75 27.63
C ASN A 328 2.11 25.98 28.60
N GLY A 329 3.36 26.42 28.77
CA GLY A 329 4.30 25.85 29.75
C GLY A 329 4.92 24.50 29.36
N LEU A 330 4.54 23.92 28.22
CA LEU A 330 5.16 22.74 27.62
C LEU A 330 6.40 23.14 26.82
N THR A 331 7.35 23.81 27.46
CA THR A 331 8.55 24.38 26.83
C THR A 331 9.46 23.32 26.21
N GLN A 332 10.38 23.74 25.34
CA GLN A 332 11.41 22.87 24.77
C GLN A 332 12.27 22.15 25.82
N LYS A 333 12.43 22.73 27.02
CA LYS A 333 13.11 22.08 28.17
C LYS A 333 12.20 21.10 28.91
N LYS A 334 10.89 21.36 28.96
CA LYS A 334 9.92 20.51 29.66
C LYS A 334 9.60 19.23 28.88
N ARG A 335 9.37 19.31 27.56
CA ARG A 335 8.93 18.15 26.75
C ARG A 335 9.89 16.94 26.80
N PRO A 336 11.22 17.11 26.83
CA PRO A 336 12.15 16.00 27.04
C PRO A 336 12.03 15.31 28.41
N THR A 337 11.55 15.97 29.47
CA THR A 337 11.42 15.35 30.78
C THR A 337 10.18 14.46 30.91
N MET A 338 9.36 14.36 29.86
CA MET A 338 8.07 13.65 29.86
C MET A 338 8.22 12.18 29.45
N SER A 339 9.24 11.49 29.96
CA SER A 339 9.55 10.09 29.60
C SER A 339 8.54 9.06 30.13
N ASP A 340 7.77 9.45 31.14
CA ASP A 340 6.66 8.69 31.73
C ASP A 340 5.32 8.93 31.03
N TYR A 341 5.26 9.86 30.06
CA TYR A 341 4.06 10.14 29.27
C TYR A 341 3.96 9.26 28.02
N TYR A 342 2.72 8.97 27.66
CA TYR A 342 2.32 8.37 26.40
C TYR A 342 1.71 9.43 25.48
N LEU A 343 1.96 9.31 24.18
CA LEU A 343 1.45 10.18 23.14
C LEU A 343 0.37 9.44 22.33
N GLY A 344 -0.84 9.98 22.32
CA GLY A 344 -1.92 9.61 21.40
C GLY A 344 -1.96 10.60 20.24
N ILE A 345 -2.05 10.11 19.02
CA ILE A 345 -2.00 10.96 17.82
C ILE A 345 -2.86 10.41 16.69
N TYR A 346 -3.67 11.28 16.09
CA TYR A 346 -4.41 11.00 14.86
C TYR A 346 -4.36 12.22 13.93
N ILE A 347 -3.59 12.08 12.84
CA ILE A 347 -3.38 13.14 11.86
C ILE A 347 -3.34 12.52 10.45
N PRO A 348 -4.48 12.46 9.73
CA PRO A 348 -4.53 11.98 8.34
C PRO A 348 -3.84 12.92 7.35
N ASP A 349 -3.76 14.21 7.67
CA ASP A 349 -3.10 15.26 6.89
C ASP A 349 -3.63 15.40 5.45
N ASP A 350 -4.94 15.60 5.32
CA ASP A 350 -5.70 15.68 4.06
C ASP A 350 -5.60 14.44 3.17
N ALA A 351 -5.31 13.29 3.76
CA ALA A 351 -5.49 12.01 3.09
C ALA A 351 -6.95 11.56 3.16
N GLN A 352 -7.34 10.64 2.27
CA GLN A 352 -8.56 9.87 2.44
C GLN A 352 -8.33 8.78 3.51
N VAL A 353 -9.26 8.60 4.44
CA VAL A 353 -9.15 7.59 5.50
C VAL A 353 -10.03 6.39 5.18
N MET A 354 -9.46 5.18 5.26
CA MET A 354 -10.18 3.98 4.81
C MET A 354 -11.39 3.62 5.69
N SER A 355 -11.36 3.96 6.98
CA SER A 355 -12.51 3.79 7.87
C SER A 355 -13.70 4.70 7.55
N ASP A 356 -13.52 5.73 6.73
CA ASP A 356 -14.60 6.64 6.32
C ASP A 356 -15.47 6.01 5.22
N PHE A 357 -15.02 4.87 4.65
CA PHE A 357 -15.75 4.11 3.65
C PHE A 357 -16.51 2.93 4.28
N PRO A 358 -17.58 2.43 3.62
CA PRO A 358 -18.25 1.21 4.05
C PRO A 358 -17.29 0.04 4.24
N LYS A 359 -17.55 -0.80 5.25
CA LYS A 359 -16.72 -1.97 5.53
C LYS A 359 -16.59 -2.86 4.29
N GLY A 360 -15.36 -3.13 3.87
CA GLY A 360 -15.07 -3.94 2.68
C GLY A 360 -15.07 -3.17 1.36
N PHE A 361 -15.19 -1.84 1.41
CA PHE A 361 -15.11 -0.97 0.23
C PHE A 361 -13.80 -1.15 -0.54
N THR A 362 -13.91 -1.04 -1.86
CA THR A 362 -12.79 -1.05 -2.79
C THR A 362 -13.05 -0.08 -3.92
N PHE A 363 -12.07 0.73 -4.29
CA PHE A 363 -12.18 1.57 -5.49
C PHE A 363 -12.31 0.69 -6.74
N SER A 364 -13.33 0.96 -7.54
CA SER A 364 -13.53 0.26 -8.83
C SER A 364 -12.58 0.79 -9.91
N SER A 365 -12.06 2.00 -9.70
CA SER A 365 -11.23 2.73 -10.65
C SER A 365 -9.95 3.30 -10.00
N PRO A 366 -8.81 3.31 -10.71
CA PRO A 366 -7.61 4.01 -10.26
C PRO A 366 -7.75 5.55 -10.36
N TYR A 367 -8.80 6.04 -11.04
CA TYR A 367 -9.11 7.45 -11.24
C TYR A 367 -10.16 7.92 -10.23
N PRO A 368 -10.20 9.21 -9.89
CA PRO A 368 -11.21 9.73 -8.97
C PRO A 368 -12.62 9.55 -9.55
N MET A 369 -13.58 9.20 -8.70
CA MET A 369 -14.95 8.88 -9.06
C MET A 369 -15.91 9.59 -8.12
N ALA A 370 -16.87 10.32 -8.69
CA ALA A 370 -17.85 11.15 -7.98
C ALA A 370 -18.58 10.44 -6.83
N LYS A 371 -18.86 9.14 -6.98
CA LYS A 371 -19.66 8.34 -6.04
C LYS A 371 -18.82 7.42 -5.16
N GLU A 372 -17.50 7.39 -5.34
CA GLU A 372 -16.60 6.47 -4.62
C GLU A 372 -15.53 7.18 -3.82
N ASP A 373 -15.10 8.38 -4.25
CA ASP A 373 -14.15 9.17 -3.49
C ASP A 373 -14.87 10.04 -2.48
N HIS A 374 -14.26 10.19 -1.31
CA HIS A 374 -14.66 11.17 -0.32
C HIS A 374 -13.65 12.31 -0.30
N GLY A 375 -14.03 13.40 0.36
CA GLY A 375 -13.13 14.52 0.63
C GLY A 375 -11.95 14.17 1.51
N MET A 376 -11.15 15.20 1.77
CA MET A 376 -9.95 15.12 2.58
C MET A 376 -10.31 15.09 4.07
N THR A 377 -9.62 14.26 4.85
CA THR A 377 -9.77 14.26 6.31
C THR A 377 -8.69 15.16 6.92
N SER A 378 -9.11 16.28 7.49
CA SER A 378 -8.20 17.34 8.00
C SER A 378 -8.01 17.32 9.53
N THR A 379 -8.35 16.20 10.17
CA THR A 379 -8.27 16.03 11.62
C THR A 379 -6.84 16.16 12.14
N VAL A 380 -6.69 16.88 13.25
CA VAL A 380 -5.48 16.89 14.08
C VAL A 380 -5.91 16.62 15.51
N GLN A 381 -5.51 15.47 16.05
CA GLN A 381 -5.70 15.16 17.46
C GLN A 381 -4.40 14.70 18.06
N ILE A 382 -4.05 15.31 19.18
CA ILE A 382 -2.79 15.12 19.87
C ILE A 382 -3.10 15.13 21.36
N PHE A 383 -2.79 14.04 22.04
CA PHE A 383 -2.99 13.89 23.47
C PHE A 383 -1.72 13.37 24.10
N ILE A 384 -1.43 13.83 25.31
CA ILE A 384 -0.43 13.20 26.16
C ILE A 384 -1.06 12.83 27.49
N ALA A 385 -0.65 11.70 28.05
CA ALA A 385 -1.15 11.25 29.34
C ALA A 385 -0.17 10.28 30.01
N LYS A 386 -0.26 10.14 31.34
CA LYS A 386 0.45 9.11 32.09
C LYS A 386 -0.42 7.86 32.24
N LEU A 387 0.20 6.69 32.31
CA LEU A 387 -0.52 5.51 32.81
C LEU A 387 -0.77 5.66 34.31
N LYS A 388 -1.96 5.26 34.74
CA LYS A 388 -2.34 5.23 36.15
C LYS A 388 -1.66 4.09 36.89
#